data_AF-U7UB05-F1
#
_entry.id   AF-U7UB05-F1
#
_cell.length_a   1.000
_cell.length_b   1.000
_cell.length_c   1.000
_cell.angle_alpha   90.00
_cell.angle_beta   90.00
_cell.angle_gamma   90.00
#
_symmetry.space_group_name_H-M   'P 1'
#
loop_
_entity.id
_entity.type
_entity.pdbx_description
1 polymer ?
#
loop_
_entity_poly.entity_id
_entity_poly.type
_entity_poly.pdbx_seq_one_letter_code
_entity_poly.pdbx_strand_id
1 'polypeptide(L)'
;MARTTDKLKSFESNYEKLEELVASLENTDLTLKESLDLFEKAISLSQTCESALTYAKQRAEALADLASPVVSVDEERDESVEEGTLDL
;
A
#
# COMPACT_ATOMS: atom_id res chain seq x y z
N MET A 1 -12.88 3.26 15.76
CA MET A 1 -11.52 2.75 16.05
C MET A 1 -11.40 1.22 16.00
N ALA A 2 -12.42 0.43 16.36
CA ALA A 2 -12.37 -1.05 16.27
C ALA A 2 -12.09 -1.58 14.84
N ARG A 3 -12.80 -1.05 13.83
CA ARG A 3 -12.67 -1.52 12.42
C ARG A 3 -11.26 -1.40 11.84
N THR A 4 -10.46 -0.44 12.29
CA THR A 4 -9.11 -0.20 11.73
C THR A 4 -8.05 -1.08 12.40
N THR A 5 -8.25 -1.48 13.66
CA THR A 5 -7.37 -2.45 14.34
C THR A 5 -7.60 -3.86 13.81
N ASP A 6 -8.84 -4.22 13.48
CA ASP A 6 -9.17 -5.48 12.82
C ASP A 6 -8.51 -5.63 11.43
N LYS A 7 -8.35 -4.52 10.70
CA LYS A 7 -7.60 -4.52 9.42
C LYS A 7 -6.13 -4.88 9.58
N LEU A 8 -5.49 -4.48 10.68
CA LEU A 8 -4.11 -4.87 10.98
C LEU A 8 -4.01 -6.34 11.39
N LYS A 9 -4.95 -6.83 12.19
CA LYS A 9 -4.98 -8.24 12.61
C LYS A 9 -5.15 -9.21 11.44
N SER A 10 -5.89 -8.78 10.42
CA SER A 10 -6.14 -9.56 9.21
C SER A 10 -5.12 -9.31 8.10
N PHE A 11 -4.14 -8.41 8.29
CA PHE A 11 -3.16 -8.07 7.27
C PHE A 11 -2.39 -9.30 6.79
N GLU A 12 -1.74 -10.04 7.70
CA GLU A 12 -0.93 -11.21 7.35
C GLU A 12 -1.75 -12.25 6.57
N SER A 13 -2.99 -12.52 7.02
CA SER A 13 -3.89 -13.47 6.33
C SER A 13 -4.37 -12.97 4.96
N ASN A 14 -4.60 -11.67 4.81
CA ASN A 14 -4.98 -11.10 3.51
C ASN A 14 -3.79 -11.05 2.56
N TYR A 15 -2.58 -10.82 3.07
CA TYR A 15 -1.36 -10.83 2.29
C TYR A 15 -1.05 -12.25 1.78
N GLU A 16 -1.14 -13.27 2.64
CA GLU A 16 -0.98 -14.67 2.24
C GLU A 16 -1.96 -15.07 1.13
N LYS A 17 -3.24 -14.70 1.26
CA LYS A 17 -4.25 -14.95 0.20
C LYS A 17 -3.94 -14.22 -1.10
N LEU A 18 -3.36 -13.02 -1.02
CA LEU A 18 -2.96 -12.28 -2.22
C LEU A 18 -1.82 -13.01 -2.94
N GLU A 19 -0.83 -13.53 -2.21
CA GLU A 19 0.24 -14.36 -2.78
C GLU A 19 -0.30 -15.62 -3.45
N GLU A 20 -1.25 -16.32 -2.81
CA GLU A 20 -1.93 -17.49 -3.39
C GLU A 20 -2.68 -17.13 -4.69
N LEU A 21 -3.36 -15.99 -4.74
CA LEU A 21 -4.07 -15.54 -5.94
C LEU A 21 -3.10 -15.18 -7.07
N VAL A 22 -1.97 -14.53 -6.76
CA VAL A 22 -0.94 -14.22 -7.74
C VAL A 22 -0.34 -15.50 -8.30
N ALA A 23 0.02 -16.46 -7.44
CA ALA A 23 0.48 -17.78 -7.89
C ALA A 23 -0.57 -18.50 -8.73
N SER A 24 -1.86 -18.32 -8.40
CA SER A 24 -2.95 -18.88 -9.19
C SER A 24 -3.05 -18.26 -10.58
N LEU A 25 -2.81 -16.95 -10.73
CA LEU A 25 -2.81 -16.22 -12.00
C LEU A 25 -1.67 -16.64 -12.94
N GLU A 26 -0.60 -17.24 -12.43
CA GLU A 26 0.50 -17.76 -13.25
C GLU A 26 0.17 -19.08 -13.97
N ASN A 27 -0.97 -19.69 -13.67
CA ASN A 27 -1.41 -20.92 -14.33
C ASN A 27 -1.88 -20.67 -15.77
N THR A 28 -1.31 -21.41 -16.73
CA THR A 28 -1.64 -21.31 -18.16
C THR A 28 -2.98 -21.93 -18.56
N ASP A 29 -3.60 -22.73 -17.68
CA ASP A 29 -4.86 -23.43 -17.95
C ASP A 29 -6.12 -22.65 -17.51
N LEU A 30 -5.95 -21.41 -17.03
CA LEU A 30 -7.09 -20.57 -16.63
C LEU A 30 -7.90 -20.12 -17.84
N THR A 31 -9.22 -20.23 -17.75
CA THR A 31 -10.11 -19.57 -18.70
C THR A 31 -10.10 -18.07 -18.48
N LEU A 32 -10.38 -17.28 -19.53
CA LEU A 32 -10.45 -15.82 -19.44
C LEU A 32 -11.38 -15.33 -18.31
N LYS A 33 -12.49 -16.04 -18.07
CA LYS A 33 -13.44 -15.70 -17.00
C LYS A 33 -12.83 -15.92 -15.62
N GLU A 34 -12.10 -17.03 -15.43
CA GLU A 34 -11.44 -17.33 -14.15
C GLU A 34 -10.27 -16.36 -13.90
N SER A 35 -9.49 -16.02 -14.92
CA SER A 35 -8.45 -15.00 -14.81
C SER A 35 -9.02 -13.65 -14.39
N LEU A 36 -10.18 -13.26 -14.92
CA LEU A 36 -10.83 -12.00 -14.55
C LEU A 36 -11.31 -12.01 -13.09
N ASP A 37 -11.93 -13.11 -12.65
CA ASP A 37 -12.42 -13.27 -11.27
C ASP A 37 -11.29 -13.29 -10.24
N LEU A 38 -10.18 -13.98 -10.56
CA LEU A 38 -8.97 -13.96 -9.72
C LEU A 38 -8.35 -12.56 -9.64
N PHE A 39 -8.31 -11.85 -10.77
CA PHE A 39 -7.78 -10.49 -10.82
C PHE A 39 -8.61 -9.52 -9.98
N GLU A 40 -9.94 -9.55 -10.08
CA GLU A 40 -10.82 -8.70 -9.26
C GLU A 40 -10.62 -8.95 -7.76
N LYS A 41 -10.49 -10.22 -7.35
CA LYS A 41 -10.19 -10.60 -5.97
C LYS A 41 -8.82 -10.10 -5.52
N ALA A 42 -7.80 -10.24 -6.36
CA ALA A 42 -6.44 -9.78 -6.06
C ALA A 42 -6.40 -8.25 -5.84
N ILE A 43 -7.09 -7.48 -6.69
CA ILE A 43 -7.20 -6.02 -6.54
C ILE A 43 -7.87 -5.64 -5.22
N SER A 44 -8.98 -6.32 -4.87
CA SER A 44 -9.69 -6.04 -3.61
C SER A 44 -8.84 -6.34 -2.37
N LEU A 45 -8.09 -7.45 -2.39
CA LEU A 45 -7.14 -7.80 -1.34
C LEU A 45 -5.99 -6.81 -1.24
N SER A 46 -5.39 -6.40 -2.37
CA SER A 46 -4.33 -5.39 -2.41
C SER A 46 -4.75 -4.08 -1.76
N GLN A 47 -5.94 -3.57 -2.10
CA GLN A 47 -6.48 -2.34 -1.51
C GLN A 47 -6.70 -2.45 0.01
N THR A 48 -7.07 -3.65 0.47
CA THR A 48 -7.25 -3.93 1.90
C THR A 48 -5.90 -3.92 2.63
N CYS A 49 -4.87 -4.52 2.04
CA CYS A 49 -3.50 -4.51 2.55
C CYS A 49 -2.93 -3.10 2.60
N GLU A 50 -3.06 -2.32 1.53
CA GLU A 50 -2.63 -0.90 1.48
C GLU A 50 -3.31 -0.05 2.55
N SER A 51 -4.62 -0.24 2.76
CA SER A 51 -5.36 0.44 3.81
C SER A 51 -4.82 0.13 5.21
N ALA A 52 -4.45 -1.13 5.45
CA ALA A 52 -3.86 -1.56 6.73
C ALA A 52 -2.47 -0.93 6.93
N LEU A 53 -1.61 -0.96 5.91
CA LEU A 53 -0.29 -0.32 5.95
C LEU A 53 -0.37 1.19 6.18
N THR A 54 -1.31 1.87 5.51
CA THR A 54 -1.55 3.30 5.67
C THR A 54 -1.92 3.63 7.12
N TYR A 55 -2.80 2.85 7.73
CA TYR A 55 -3.16 3.02 9.13
C TYR A 55 -1.97 2.75 10.07
N ALA A 56 -1.18 1.71 9.80
CA ALA A 56 0.00 1.39 10.59
C ALA A 56 1.02 2.54 10.55
N LYS A 57 1.26 3.13 9.36
CA LYS A 57 2.14 4.28 9.16
C LYS A 57 1.65 5.50 9.96
N GLN A 58 0.39 5.89 9.81
CA GLN A 58 -0.20 7.01 10.56
C GLN A 58 -0.09 6.83 12.08
N ARG A 59 -0.29 5.59 12.56
CA ARG A 59 -0.18 5.28 13.98
C ARG A 59 1.26 5.36 14.46
N ALA A 60 2.23 4.91 13.66
CA ALA A 60 3.65 5.01 13.98
C ALA A 60 4.11 6.47 14.04
N GLU A 61 3.71 7.30 13.08
CA GLU A 61 3.98 8.74 13.05
C GLU A 61 3.43 9.44 14.29
N ALA A 62 2.15 9.23 14.62
CA ALA A 62 1.55 9.82 15.82
C ALA A 62 2.24 9.40 17.13
N LEU A 63 2.78 8.19 17.20
CA LEU A 63 3.56 7.72 18.35
C LEU A 63 4.97 8.34 18.39
N ALA A 64 5.59 8.52 17.23
CA ALA A 64 6.89 9.19 17.11
C ALA A 64 6.81 10.67 17.52
N ASP A 65 5.75 11.37 17.09
CA ASP A 65 5.48 12.77 17.47
C ASP A 65 5.30 12.91 18.98
N LEU A 66 4.61 11.96 19.62
CA LEU A 66 4.42 11.96 21.08
C LEU A 66 5.72 11.66 21.84
N ALA A 67 6.61 10.87 21.24
CA ALA A 67 7.88 10.48 21.84
C ALA A 67 9.01 11.53 21.64
N SER A 68 8.83 12.50 20.73
CA SER A 68 9.85 13.50 20.41
C SER A 68 9.61 14.83 21.13
N PRO A 69 10.57 15.37 21.91
CA PRO A 69 10.51 16.76 22.34
C PRO A 69 10.93 17.65 21.16
N VAL A 70 9.94 18.15 20.40
CA VAL A 70 10.03 19.25 19.43
C VAL A 70 11.37 19.44 18.72
N VAL A 71 11.54 18.83 17.55
CA VAL A 71 12.43 19.40 16.52
C VAL A 71 11.67 19.44 15.20
N SER A 72 11.07 20.59 14.93
CA SER A 72 10.53 20.97 13.63
C SER A 72 11.68 21.01 12.63
N VAL A 73 11.72 20.03 11.74
CA VAL A 73 12.50 20.12 10.51
C VAL A 73 11.63 20.85 9.50
N ASP A 74 11.92 22.13 9.30
CA ASP A 74 11.52 22.88 8.11
C ASP A 74 12.00 22.09 6.88
N GLU A 75 11.08 21.58 6.08
CA GLU A 75 11.39 21.14 4.72
C GLU A 75 11.69 22.39 3.89
N GLU A 76 12.99 22.70 3.74
CA GLU A 76 13.45 23.57 2.65
C GLU A 76 13.04 22.92 1.32
N ARG A 77 11.98 23.48 0.72
CA ARG A 77 11.58 23.23 -0.65
C ARG A 77 12.71 23.68 -1.58
N ASP A 78 13.59 22.75 -1.93
CA ASP A 78 14.60 22.97 -2.97
C ASP A 78 13.91 22.97 -4.35
N GLU A 79 13.68 24.18 -4.87
CA GLU A 79 13.27 24.37 -6.26
C GLU A 79 14.45 24.08 -7.18
N SER A 80 14.55 22.83 -7.65
CA SER A 80 15.38 22.52 -8.82
C SER A 80 14.67 21.53 -9.74
N VAL A 81 13.90 22.05 -10.69
CA VAL A 81 13.68 21.34 -11.96
C VAL A 81 14.14 22.28 -13.07
N GLU A 82 15.34 21.99 -13.58
CA GLU A 82 15.88 22.59 -14.80
C GLU A 82 14.89 22.43 -15.95
N GLU A 83 14.39 23.54 -16.47
CA GLU A 83 13.69 23.54 -17.76
C GLU A 83 14.73 23.41 -18.87
N GLY A 84 15.09 22.16 -19.18
CA GLY A 84 15.80 21.81 -20.40
C GLY A 84 14.85 21.94 -21.60
N THR A 85 14.66 23.14 -22.12
CA THR A 85 14.07 23.32 -23.45
C THR A 85 15.16 23.09 -24.49
N LEU A 86 15.10 21.92 -25.13
CA LEU A 86 15.87 21.55 -26.32
C LEU A 86 15.57 22.53 -27.46
N ASP A 87 16.60 23.24 -27.92
CA ASP A 87 16.59 23.99 -29.17
C ASP A 87 16.90 23.00 -30.32
N LEU A 88 15.89 22.67 -31.12
CA LEU A 88 15.98 21.99 -32.42
C LEU A 88 15.06 22.68 -33.44
#